data_AF-A0A2M7ZLY1-F1
#
_entry.id   AF-A0A2M7ZLY1-F1
#
_cell.length_a   1.000
_cell.length_b   1.000
_cell.length_c   1.000
_cell.angle_alpha   90.00
_cell.angle_beta   90.00
_cell.angle_gamma   90.00
#
_symmetry.space_group_name_H-M   'P 1'
#
loop_
_entity.id
_entity.type
_entity.pdbx_description
1 polymer ?
#
loop_
_entity_poly.entity_id
_entity_poly.type
_entity_poly.pdbx_seq_one_letter_code
_entity_poly.pdbx_strand_id
1 'polypeptide(L)'
;PTMLTQNHANVVHGFMGQTTMFRKNLVKPSVIILAERQGTDQVKYIHGSFGRGTFTFYGGHDPEDYQHAVGDPPTELNLYKSSPGYRLILNNILFPAAKKKKQKT
;
A
#
# COMPACT_ATOMS: atom_id res chain seq x y z
N PRO A 1 -1.90 -9.16 14.22
CA PRO A 1 -1.03 -8.20 13.48
C PRO A 1 -1.56 -6.77 13.66
N THR A 2 -0.73 -5.86 14.17
CA THR A 2 -1.05 -4.44 14.24
C THR A 2 -0.55 -3.77 12.96
N MET A 3 -1.47 -3.26 12.13
CA MET A 3 -1.10 -2.38 11.03
C MET A 3 -0.83 -0.98 11.58
N LEU A 4 0.24 -0.35 11.11
CA LEU A 4 0.51 1.04 11.40
C LEU A 4 -0.44 1.89 10.56
N THR A 5 -1.44 2.44 11.22
CA THR A 5 -2.39 3.40 10.64
C THR A 5 -1.82 4.81 10.54
N GLN A 6 -0.64 5.03 11.13
CA GLN A 6 0.03 6.33 11.16
C GLN A 6 1.16 6.39 10.13
N ASN A 7 1.10 7.42 9.29
CA ASN A 7 2.18 7.85 8.42
C ASN A 7 2.46 9.33 8.72
N HIS A 8 3.67 9.79 8.44
CA HIS A 8 4.05 11.20 8.57
C HIS A 8 3.36 12.12 7.54
N ALA A 9 2.64 11.55 6.57
CA ALA A 9 1.81 12.25 5.61
C ALA A 9 0.36 11.73 5.68
N ASN A 10 -0.61 12.64 5.65
CA ASN A 10 -2.05 12.32 5.66
C ASN A 10 -2.60 12.07 4.24
N VAL A 11 -1.86 12.47 3.22
CA VAL A 11 -2.20 12.31 1.80
C VAL A 11 -0.97 11.77 1.10
N VAL A 12 -1.17 10.76 0.24
CA VAL A 12 -0.13 10.18 -0.62
C VAL A 12 -0.52 10.36 -2.08
N HIS A 13 0.47 10.44 -2.96
CA HIS A 13 0.21 10.56 -4.39
C HIS A 13 -0.59 9.36 -4.90
N GLY A 14 -1.63 9.64 -5.68
CA GLY A 14 -2.40 8.61 -6.33
C GLY A 14 -1.70 8.15 -7.61
N PHE A 15 -1.66 6.86 -7.81
CA PHE A 15 -1.06 6.26 -9.01
C PHE A 15 -1.93 6.51 -10.24
N MET A 16 -1.26 6.86 -11.33
CA MET A 16 -1.82 6.90 -12.68
C MET A 16 -1.93 5.47 -13.22
N GLY A 17 -2.98 5.20 -13.99
CA GLY A 17 -3.18 3.91 -14.63
C GLY A 17 -4.61 3.40 -14.53
N GLN A 18 -4.99 2.63 -15.54
CA GLN A 18 -6.27 1.92 -15.56
C GLN A 18 -6.27 0.80 -14.52
N THR A 19 -7.43 0.47 -13.95
CA THR A 19 -7.61 -0.66 -13.01
C THR A 19 -6.81 -0.61 -11.69
N THR A 20 -6.35 0.58 -11.27
CA THR A 20 -5.60 0.77 -10.02
C THR A 20 -6.48 0.95 -8.77
N MET A 21 -7.77 0.60 -8.85
CA MET A 21 -8.75 0.89 -7.79
C MET A 21 -9.92 -0.09 -7.78
N PHE A 22 -10.61 -0.13 -6.64
CA PHE A 22 -11.92 -0.77 -6.48
C PHE A 22 -13.00 0.28 -6.23
N ARG A 23 -14.24 -0.02 -6.62
CA ARG A 23 -15.42 0.74 -6.18
C ARG A 23 -15.74 0.37 -4.74
N LYS A 24 -15.89 1.34 -3.85
CA LYS A 24 -16.07 1.11 -2.41
C LYS A 24 -17.27 0.21 -2.13
N ASN A 25 -18.38 0.41 -2.86
CA ASN A 25 -19.60 -0.37 -2.72
C ASN A 25 -19.47 -1.85 -3.12
N LEU A 26 -18.42 -2.22 -3.86
CA LEU A 26 -18.13 -3.61 -4.26
C LEU A 26 -17.11 -4.28 -3.33
N VAL A 27 -16.49 -3.53 -2.41
CA VAL A 27 -15.57 -4.08 -1.42
C VAL A 27 -16.36 -4.84 -0.37
N LYS A 28 -15.94 -6.07 -0.06
CA LYS A 28 -16.61 -6.91 0.94
C LYS A 28 -16.51 -6.25 2.33
N PRO A 29 -17.57 -6.32 3.18
CA PRO A 29 -17.53 -5.73 4.52
C PRO A 29 -16.41 -6.26 5.43
N SER A 30 -15.92 -7.48 5.19
CA SER A 30 -14.80 -8.08 5.93
C SER A 30 -13.43 -7.54 5.54
N VAL A 31 -13.34 -6.74 4.48
CA VAL A 31 -12.09 -6.14 4.00
C VAL A 31 -11.94 -4.75 4.61
N ILE A 32 -10.76 -4.49 5.16
CA ILE A 32 -10.42 -3.21 5.77
C ILE A 32 -9.97 -2.25 4.66
N ILE A 33 -10.61 -1.09 4.58
CA ILE A 33 -10.19 0.02 3.73
C ILE A 33 -9.18 0.87 4.49
N LEU A 34 -7.97 0.98 3.93
CA LEU A 34 -6.87 1.73 4.53
C LEU A 34 -6.65 3.10 3.88
N ALA A 35 -7.01 3.25 2.60
CA ALA A 35 -7.03 4.54 1.92
C ALA A 35 -8.02 4.57 0.75
N GLU A 36 -8.66 5.72 0.61
CA GLU A 36 -9.58 6.05 -0.47
C GLU A 36 -9.22 7.42 -1.06
N ARG A 37 -9.67 7.67 -2.28
CA ARG A 37 -9.58 9.01 -2.87
C ARG A 37 -10.77 9.83 -2.37
N GLN A 38 -10.48 10.86 -1.59
CA GLN A 38 -11.51 11.74 -1.01
C GLN A 38 -12.47 12.29 -2.07
N GLY A 39 -13.74 12.40 -1.70
CA GLY A 39 -14.79 12.91 -2.58
C GLY A 39 -15.19 11.95 -3.71
N THR A 40 -14.73 10.70 -3.69
CA THR A 40 -15.04 9.70 -4.72
C THR A 40 -15.34 8.32 -4.11
N ASP A 41 -15.90 7.40 -4.90
CA ASP A 41 -16.14 6.01 -4.48
C ASP A 41 -14.91 5.09 -4.72
N GLN A 42 -13.71 5.68 -4.81
CA GLN A 42 -12.51 4.97 -5.23
C GLN A 42 -11.65 4.54 -4.05
N VAL A 43 -11.46 3.23 -3.90
CA VAL A 43 -10.60 2.62 -2.91
C VAL A 43 -9.30 2.15 -3.57
N LYS A 44 -8.15 2.56 -3.02
CA LYS A 44 -6.82 2.23 -3.59
C LYS A 44 -5.92 1.45 -2.66
N TYR A 45 -6.28 1.34 -1.38
CA TYR A 45 -5.50 0.61 -0.39
C TYR A 45 -6.43 -0.19 0.53
N ILE A 46 -6.35 -1.52 0.45
CA ILE A 46 -7.16 -2.45 1.24
C ILE A 46 -6.31 -3.56 1.84
N HIS A 47 -6.78 -4.09 2.95
CA HIS A 47 -6.18 -5.24 3.62
C HIS A 47 -7.26 -6.19 4.11
N GLY A 48 -6.98 -7.49 4.13
CA GLY A 48 -7.89 -8.49 4.65
C GLY A 48 -7.21 -9.79 5.00
N SER A 49 -7.94 -10.64 5.71
CA SER A 49 -7.50 -11.99 6.04
C SER A 49 -8.07 -13.00 5.03
N PHE A 50 -7.27 -13.99 4.66
CA PHE A 50 -7.72 -15.12 3.85
C PHE A 50 -7.02 -16.41 4.30
N GLY A 51 -7.80 -17.40 4.70
CA GLY A 51 -7.27 -18.65 5.26
C GLY A 51 -6.39 -18.41 6.47
N ARG A 52 -5.13 -18.87 6.41
CA ARG A 52 -4.13 -18.70 7.48
C ARG A 52 -3.24 -17.47 7.31
N GLY A 53 -3.54 -16.61 6.34
CA GLY A 53 -2.73 -15.46 5.99
C GLY A 53 -3.55 -14.19 5.80
N THR A 54 -2.87 -13.16 5.34
CA THR A 54 -3.46 -11.86 5.00
C THR A 54 -3.08 -11.48 3.58
N PHE A 55 -3.90 -10.64 2.95
CA PHE A 55 -3.60 -10.00 1.69
C PHE A 55 -3.67 -8.48 1.84
N THR A 56 -2.91 -7.78 1.01
CA THR A 56 -2.96 -6.34 0.90
C THR A 56 -2.94 -5.97 -0.58
N PHE A 57 -3.85 -5.10 -0.98
CA PHE A 57 -3.78 -4.44 -2.28
C PHE A 57 -3.48 -2.97 -2.05
N TYR A 58 -2.35 -2.50 -2.57
CA TYR A 58 -1.99 -1.09 -2.65
C TYR A 58 -1.79 -0.78 -4.13
N GLY A 59 -2.82 -0.21 -4.75
CA GLY A 59 -2.91 -0.13 -6.21
C GLY A 59 -1.92 0.87 -6.78
N GLY A 60 -1.11 0.45 -7.75
CA GLY A 60 -0.05 1.28 -8.32
C GLY A 60 1.16 0.47 -8.76
N HIS A 61 2.11 1.10 -9.46
CA HIS A 61 3.40 0.50 -9.82
C HIS A 61 4.48 0.90 -8.81
N ASP A 62 4.84 2.18 -8.80
CA ASP A 62 5.85 2.75 -7.91
C ASP A 62 5.27 3.98 -7.19
N PRO A 63 5.32 4.04 -5.84
CA PRO A 63 4.79 5.18 -5.10
C PRO A 63 5.50 6.51 -5.36
N GLU A 64 6.77 6.47 -5.74
CA GLU A 64 7.59 7.66 -6.03
C GLU A 64 7.76 7.90 -7.53
N ASP A 65 7.26 6.98 -8.35
CA ASP A 65 7.06 7.17 -9.79
C ASP A 65 5.61 6.83 -10.18
N TYR A 66 4.70 7.68 -9.73
CA TYR A 66 3.25 7.48 -9.86
C TYR A 66 2.72 7.65 -11.29
N GLN A 67 3.54 8.13 -12.23
CA GLN A 67 3.21 8.31 -13.65
C GLN A 67 3.96 7.36 -14.59
N HIS A 68 4.85 6.50 -14.05
CA HIS A 68 5.80 5.66 -14.76
C HIS A 68 5.34 5.22 -16.16
N ALA A 69 6.02 5.70 -17.18
CA ALA A 69 5.80 5.32 -18.57
C ALA A 69 6.71 4.17 -18.96
N VAL A 70 6.30 3.42 -19.99
CA VAL A 70 7.11 2.32 -20.53
C VAL A 70 8.42 2.88 -21.09
N GLY A 71 9.54 2.47 -20.51
CA GLY A 71 10.89 2.90 -20.92
C GLY A 71 11.53 3.93 -20.00
N ASP A 72 10.81 4.42 -18.99
CA ASP A 72 11.40 5.28 -17.96
C ASP A 72 12.47 4.51 -17.16
N PRO A 73 13.54 5.20 -16.72
CA PRO A 73 14.56 4.58 -15.89
C PRO A 73 13.97 4.06 -14.58
N PRO A 74 14.60 3.06 -13.94
CA PRO A 74 14.15 2.58 -12.65
C PRO A 74 14.27 3.68 -11.58
N THR A 75 13.37 3.64 -10.60
CA THR A 75 13.38 4.58 -9.48
C THR A 75 14.62 4.40 -8.61
N GLU A 76 15.37 5.47 -8.44
CA GLU A 76 16.54 5.51 -7.56
C GLU A 76 16.12 5.64 -6.09
N LEU A 77 15.89 4.51 -5.42
CA LEU A 77 15.39 4.43 -4.03
C LEU A 77 16.18 5.27 -3.02
N ASN A 78 17.48 5.48 -3.26
CA ASN A 78 18.34 6.30 -2.41
C ASN A 78 17.88 7.77 -2.29
N LEU A 79 17.13 8.26 -3.28
CA LEU A 79 16.55 9.60 -3.29
C LEU A 79 15.28 9.71 -2.44
N TYR A 80 14.68 8.58 -2.05
CA TYR A 80 13.34 8.52 -1.45
C TYR A 80 13.31 7.92 -0.05
N LYS A 81 14.33 8.19 0.77
CA LYS A 81 14.46 7.65 2.14
C LYS A 81 13.28 7.97 3.06
N SER A 82 12.57 9.07 2.79
CA SER A 82 11.40 9.53 3.55
C SER A 82 10.07 9.31 2.82
N SER A 83 10.04 8.52 1.73
CA SER A 83 8.82 8.25 0.98
C SER A 83 7.67 7.77 1.88
N PRO A 84 6.50 8.44 1.88
CA PRO A 84 5.34 7.94 2.59
C PRO A 84 4.80 6.66 1.95
N GLY A 85 4.86 6.53 0.62
CA GLY A 85 4.36 5.38 -0.11
C GLY A 85 5.16 4.10 0.18
N TYR A 86 6.48 4.15 0.07
CA TYR A 86 7.34 3.01 0.43
C TYR A 86 7.24 2.67 1.92
N ARG A 87 7.06 3.67 2.79
CA ARG A 87 6.87 3.42 4.23
C ARG A 87 5.57 2.64 4.51
N LEU A 88 4.48 2.90 3.79
CA LEU A 88 3.26 2.09 3.90
C LEU A 88 3.52 0.62 3.51
N ILE A 89 4.25 0.40 2.41
CA ILE A 89 4.60 -0.96 1.95
C ILE A 89 5.44 -1.68 3.01
N LEU A 90 6.51 -1.05 3.50
CA LEU A 90 7.38 -1.66 4.51
C LEU A 90 6.63 -1.98 5.81
N ASN A 91 5.90 -0.99 6.34
CA ASN A 91 5.28 -1.08 7.65
C ASN A 91 4.07 -2.02 7.70
N ASN A 92 3.26 -2.03 6.65
CA ASN A 92 1.97 -2.70 6.68
C ASN A 92 1.91 -3.96 5.79
N ILE A 93 2.89 -4.16 4.92
CA ILE A 93 2.94 -5.32 4.02
C ILE A 93 4.14 -6.19 4.36
N LEU A 94 5.35 -5.65 4.27
CA LEU A 94 6.57 -6.46 4.35
C LEU A 94 6.93 -6.87 5.79
N PHE A 95 6.93 -5.94 6.75
CA PHE A 95 7.24 -6.29 8.15
C PHE A 95 6.21 -7.24 8.79
N PRO A 96 4.88 -7.08 8.57
CA PRO A 96 3.91 -8.02 9.09
C PRO A 96 4.00 -9.41 8.44
N ALA A 97 4.43 -9.50 7.17
CA ALA A 97 4.64 -10.76 6.47
C ALA A 97 5.98 -11.43 6.82
N ALA A 98 6.93 -10.70 7.41
CA ALA A 98 8.24 -11.24 7.73
C ALA A 98 8.16 -12.27 8.88
N LYS A 99 8.81 -13.42 8.69
CA LYS A 99 8.96 -14.41 9.74
C LYS A 99 9.91 -13.87 10.82
N LYS A 100 9.40 -13.68 12.04
CA LYS A 100 10.24 -13.29 13.18
C LYS A 100 11.35 -14.33 13.38
N LYS A 101 12.61 -13.87 13.40
CA LYS A 101 13.72 -14.71 13.85
C LYS A 101 13.51 -15.05 15.32
N LYS A 102 13.71 -16.32 15.69
CA LYS A 102 13.75 -16.72 17.10
C LYS A 102 14.91 -15.96 17.75
N GLN A 103 14.61 -15.19 18.80
CA GLN A 103 15.66 -14.57 19.59
C GLN A 103 16.44 -15.70 20.28
N LYS A 104 17.76 -15.58 20.31
CA LYS A 104 18.58 -16.44 21.17
C LYS A 104 18.34 -15.95 22.59
N THR A 105 17.61 -16.74 23.37
CA THR A 105 17.60 -16.67 24.83
C THR A 105 18.86 -17.31 25.36
#